data_AF-A0A377IY35-F1
#
_entry.id   AF-A0A377IY35-F1
#
_cell.length_a   1.000
_cell.length_b   1.000
_cell.length_c   1.000
_cell.angle_alpha   90.00
_cell.angle_beta   90.00
_cell.angle_gamma   90.00
#
_symmetry.space_group_name_H-M   'P 1'
#
loop_
_entity.id
_entity.type
_entity.pdbx_description
1 polymer ?
#
loop_
_entity_poly.entity_id
_entity_poly.type
_entity_poly.pdbx_seq_one_letter_code
_entity_poly.pdbx_strand_id
1 'polypeptide(L)' 'MSEQMNRVAYALRREGVQIVESKDGRFPKMVILNPSRRLKAKGVKMTTFRNGVHIERTVATEQGVMVYW' A
#
# COMPACT_ATOMS: atom_id res chain seq x y z
N MET A 1 -3.97 8.31 -11.85
CA MET A 1 -2.91 8.00 -10.86
C MET A 1 -1.79 9.01 -11.04
N SER A 2 -1.13 9.50 -9.98
CA SER A 2 0.03 10.40 -10.17
C SER A 2 1.20 9.62 -10.78
N GLU A 3 2.06 10.29 -11.55
CA GLU A 3 3.22 9.68 -12.20
C GLU A 3 4.12 8.94 -11.18
N GLN A 4 4.26 9.50 -9.98
CA GLN A 4 4.97 8.89 -8.86
C GLN A 4 4.36 7.56 -8.41
N MET A 5 3.03 7.45 -8.30
CA MET A 5 2.36 6.19 -7.97
C MET A 5 2.59 5.12 -9.04
N ASN A 6 2.53 5.49 -10.32
CA ASN A 6 2.79 4.54 -11.41
C ASN A 6 4.22 3.99 -11.35
N ARG A 7 5.21 4.85 -11.06
CA ARG A 7 6.61 4.43 -10.90
C ARG A 7 6.78 3.46 -9.72
N VAL A 8 6.17 3.77 -8.57
CA VAL A 8 6.20 2.88 -7.39
C VAL A 8 5.52 1.54 -7.69
N ALA A 9 4.33 1.58 -8.29
CA ALA A 9 3.61 0.36 -8.67
C ALA A 9 4.43 -0.51 -9.62
N TYR A 10 5.10 0.10 -10.59
CA TYR A 10 5.99 -0.62 -11.52
C TYR A 10 7.20 -1.24 -10.81
N ALA A 11 7.87 -0.49 -9.92
CA ALA A 11 9.01 -1.00 -9.16
C ALA A 11 8.61 -2.19 -8.27
N LEU A 12 7.48 -2.08 -7.57
CA LEU A 12 6.94 -3.14 -6.73
C LEU A 12 6.52 -4.37 -7.54
N ARG A 13 5.91 -4.19 -8.72
CA ARG A 13 5.59 -5.31 -9.63
C ARG A 13 6.85 -6.06 -10.07
N ARG A 14 7.99 -5.38 -10.28
CA ARG A 14 9.28 -6.06 -10.57
C ARG A 14 9.81 -6.88 -9.41
N GLU A 15 9.45 -6.56 -8.17
CA GLU A 15 9.74 -7.37 -6.98
C GLU A 15 8.79 -8.58 -6.81
N GLY A 16 7.86 -8.80 -7.76
CA GLY A 16 6.83 -9.83 -7.67
C GLY A 16 5.67 -9.45 -6.75
N VAL A 17 5.57 -8.18 -6.34
CA VAL A 17 4.49 -7.70 -5.47
C VAL A 17 3.23 -7.49 -6.30
N GLN A 18 2.15 -8.15 -5.89
CA GLN A 18 0.84 -7.98 -6.49
C GLN A 18 0.14 -6.76 -5.90
N ILE A 19 -0.34 -5.88 -6.79
CA ILE A 19 -0.95 -4.59 -6.43
C ILE A 19 -2.34 -4.51 -7.05
N VAL A 20 -3.32 -4.21 -6.21
CA VAL A 20 -4.70 -3.90 -6.62
C VAL A 20 -4.93 -2.41 -6.43
N GLU A 21 -5.46 -1.79 -7.48
CA GLU A 21 -5.83 -0.38 -7.46
C GLU A 21 -7.28 -0.23 -7.00
N SER A 22 -7.52 0.73 -6.10
CA SER A 22 -8.88 1.07 -5.67
C SER A 22 -9.60 1.80 -6.80
N LYS A 23 -10.62 1.16 -7.37
CA LYS A 23 -11.38 1.69 -8.53
C LYS A 23 -12.07 3.03 -8.25
N ASP A 24 -12.51 3.24 -7.01
CA ASP A 24 -13.34 4.39 -6.64
C ASP A 24 -12.53 5.57 -6.07
N GLY A 25 -11.20 5.53 -6.18
CA GLY A 25 -10.31 6.52 -5.55
C GLY A 25 -10.36 6.53 -4.01
N ARG A 26 -11.11 5.59 -3.42
CA ARG A 26 -11.24 5.42 -1.97
C ARG A 26 -9.90 4.99 -1.39
N PHE A 27 -9.55 5.60 -0.27
CA PHE A 27 -8.39 5.20 0.51
C PHE A 27 -8.57 3.77 1.07
N PRO A 28 -7.55 2.90 0.98
CA PRO A 28 -6.22 3.14 0.39
C PRO A 28 -6.24 3.06 -1.14
N LYS A 29 -5.46 3.93 -1.81
CA LYS A 29 -5.42 4.00 -3.29
C LYS A 29 -4.78 2.76 -3.94
N MET A 30 -3.86 2.11 -3.24
CA MET A 30 -3.26 0.84 -3.64
C MET A 30 -3.26 -0.13 -2.47
N VAL A 31 -3.65 -1.37 -2.74
CA VAL A 31 -3.59 -2.49 -1.81
C VAL A 31 -2.59 -3.50 -2.34
N ILE A 32 -1.65 -3.89 -1.49
CA ILE A 32 -0.67 -4.92 -1.79
C ILE A 32 -1.24 -6.25 -1.28
N LEU A 33 -1.29 -7.27 -2.14
CA LEU A 33 -1.76 -8.60 -1.75
C LEU A 33 -0.63 -9.45 -1.19
N ASN A 34 0.55 -9.35 -1.81
CA ASN A 34 1.72 -10.15 -1.48
C ASN A 34 2.95 -9.24 -1.32
N PRO A 35 3.17 -8.67 -0.12
CA PRO A 35 4.30 -7.77 0.11
C PRO A 35 5.63 -8.52 0.10
N SER A 36 6.64 -7.93 -0.52
CA SER A 36 8.01 -8.48 -0.55
C SER A 36 8.63 -8.49 0.85
N ARG A 37 9.69 -9.29 1.07
CA ARG A 37 10.41 -9.31 2.37
C ARG A 37 10.87 -7.92 2.78
N ARG A 38 11.34 -7.12 1.82
CA ARG A 38 11.78 -5.74 2.01
C ARG A 38 10.64 -4.85 2.49
N LEU A 39 9.45 -4.98 1.90
CA LEU A 39 8.25 -4.25 2.33
C LEU A 39 7.81 -4.67 3.72
N LYS A 40 7.79 -5.97 4.02
CA LYS A 40 7.45 -6.47 5.36
C LYS A 40 8.38 -5.92 6.45
N ALA A 41 9.68 -5.81 6.17
CA ALA A 41 10.65 -5.25 7.11
C ALA A 41 10.46 -3.74 7.36
N LYS A 42 9.91 -3.00 6.40
CA LYS A 42 9.57 -1.57 6.54
C LYS A 42 8.15 -1.32 7.05
N GLY A 43 7.33 -2.37 7.12
CA GLY A 43 5.92 -2.27 7.45
C GLY A 43 5.71 -1.84 8.90
N VAL A 44 4.91 -0.80 9.10
CA VAL A 44 4.43 -0.38 10.43
C VAL A 44 2.94 -0.65 10.54
N LYS A 45 2.49 -1.05 11.73
CA LYS A 45 1.04 -1.19 11.98
C LYS A 45 0.42 0.20 12.13
N MET A 46 -0.62 0.44 11.36
CA MET A 46 -1.42 1.66 11.41
C MET A 46 -2.85 1.29 11.79
N THR A 47 -3.28 1.75 12.95
CA THR A 47 -4.66 1.61 13.42
C THR A 47 -5.44 2.85 13.01
N THR A 48 -6.44 2.68 12.17
CA THR A 48 -7.35 3.77 11.75
C THR A 48 -8.70 3.56 12.38
N PHE A 49 -9.30 4.62 12.93
CA PHE A 49 -10.68 4.60 13.38
C PHE A 49 -11.61 5.06 12.26
N ARG A 50 -12.54 4.20 11.83
CA ARG A 50 -13.52 4.55 10.79
C ARG A 50 -14.89 4.00 11.16
N ASN A 51 -15.89 4.89 11.21
CA ASN A 51 -17.29 4.54 11.50
C ASN A 51 -17.47 3.70 12.78
N GLY A 52 -16.76 4.03 13.87
CA GLY A 52 -16.88 3.29 15.13
C GLY A 52 -15.99 2.03 15.22
N VAL A 53 -15.29 1.67 14.15
CA VAL A 53 -14.49 0.43 14.07
C VAL A 53 -13.00 0.76 13.98
N HIS A 54 -12.19 0.05 14.77
CA HIS A 54 -10.75 0.03 14.64
C HIS A 54 -10.34 -0.88 13.48
N ILE A 55 -9.67 -0.32 12.49
CA ILE A 55 -9.14 -1.03 11.34
C ILE A 55 -7.62 -1.01 11.45
N GLU A 56 -7.03 -2.17 11.72
CA GLU A 56 -5.58 -2.36 11.66
C GLU A 56 -5.15 -2.69 10.24
N ARG A 57 -4.11 -2.01 9.76
CA ARG A 57 -3.45 -2.29 8.47
C ARG A 57 -1.95 -2.17 8.64
N THR A 58 -1.19 -2.90 7.82
CA THR A 58 0.24 -2.63 7.69
C THR A 58 0.44 -1.59 6.60
N VAL A 59 1.27 -0.59 6.88
CA VAL A 59 1.64 0.45 5.91
C VAL A 59 3.15 0.52 5.77
N ALA A 60 3.62 0.76 4.55
CA ALA A 60 5.01 1.18 4.31
C ALA A 60 5.06 2.36 3.35
N THR A 61 6.13 3.14 3.46
CA THR A 61 6.41 4.26 2.56
C THR A 61 7.44 3.85 1.53
N GLU A 62 7.07 3.91 0.26
CA GLU A 62 7.95 3.63 -0.88
C GLU A 62 8.03 4.85 -1.77
N GLN A 63 9.21 5.47 -1.84
CA GLN A 63 9.48 6.67 -2.64
C GLN A 63 8.43 7.79 -2.43
N GLY A 64 7.96 7.99 -1.20
CA GLY A 64 6.95 8.99 -0.85
C GLY A 64 5.49 8.56 -1.06
N VAL A 65 5.25 7.33 -1.52
CA VAL A 65 3.90 6.74 -1.66
C VAL A 65 3.64 5.77 -0.52
N MET A 66 2.52 5.96 0.19
CA MET A 66 2.07 5.00 1.20
C MET A 66 1.35 3.82 0.54
N VAL A 67 1.78 2.62 0.89
CA VAL A 67 1.21 1.36 0.41
C VAL A 67 0.70 0.54 1.59
N TYR A 68 -0.42 -0.14 1.40
CA TYR A 68 -1.15 -0.82 2.48
C TYR A 68 -1.36 -2.30 2.16
N TRP A 69 -1.27 -3.14 3.19
CA TRP A 69 -1.66 -4.56 3.14
C TRP A 69 -2.12 -5.06 4.51
#